data_AF-A0A918DQF6-F1
#
_entry.id   AF-A0A918DQF6-F1
#
_cell.length_a   1.000
_cell.length_b   1.000
_cell.length_c   1.000
_cell.angle_alpha   90.00
_cell.angle_beta   90.00
_cell.angle_gamma   90.00
#
_symmetry.space_group_name_H-M   'P 1'
#
loop_
_entity.id
_entity.type
_entity.pdbx_description
1 polymer ?
#
loop_
_entity_poly.entity_id
_entity_poly.type
_entity_poly.pdbx_seq_one_letter_code
_entity_poly.pdbx_strand_id
1 'polypeptide(L)' 'MSKTYNLLVGLHFLVCTLAMIWPGALIANRIEPTVLGIPFFMAWYILWMCLLFVGTWIAYNVRHGGNRDE' A
#
# COMPACT_ATOMS: atom_id res chain seq x y z
N MET A 1 -4.45 20.05 11.64
CA MET A 1 -4.76 18.89 10.78
C MET A 1 -3.70 18.58 9.71
N SER A 2 -3.13 19.56 8.99
CA SER A 2 -2.17 19.32 7.89
C SER A 2 -0.94 18.46 8.25
N LYS A 3 -0.28 18.70 9.40
CA LYS A 3 0.91 17.92 9.82
C LYS A 3 0.60 16.43 10.03
N THR A 4 -0.44 16.11 10.79
CA THR A 4 -0.85 14.72 11.05
C THR A 4 -1.28 14.01 9.76
N TYR A 5 -2.04 14.69 8.88
CA TYR A 5 -2.42 14.14 7.57
C TYR A 5 -1.19 13.81 6.73
N ASN A 6 -0.25 14.75 6.56
CA ASN A 6 0.95 14.53 5.76
C ASN A 6 1.82 13.41 6.35
N LEU A 7 1.91 13.33 7.69
CA LEU A 7 2.61 12.26 8.38
C LEU A 7 1.97 10.90 8.08
N LEU A 8 0.64 10.78 8.19
CA LEU A 8 -0.07 9.53 7.93
C LEU A 8 0.06 9.07 6.48
N VAL A 9 -0.11 9.99 5.52
CA VAL A 9 0.07 9.70 4.08
C VAL A 9 1.51 9.29 3.79
N GLY A 10 2.48 10.02 4.35
CA GLY A 10 3.91 9.71 4.20
C GLY A 10 4.27 8.34 4.78
N LEU A 11 3.79 8.02 5.98
CA LEU A 11 4.00 6.71 6.62
C LEU A 11 3.35 5.58 5.81
N HIS A 12 2.13 5.77 5.34
CA HIS A 12 1.46 4.80 4.49
C HIS A 12 2.27 4.50 3.22
N PHE A 13 2.74 5.56 2.53
CA PHE A 13 3.55 5.42 1.33
C PHE A 13 4.89 4.74 1.61
N LEU A 14 5.55 5.11 2.72
CA LEU A 14 6.81 4.51 3.14
C LEU A 14 6.65 3.01 3.43
N VAL A 15 5.61 2.62 4.18
CA VAL A 15 5.34 1.22 4.51
C VAL A 15 5.07 0.42 3.24
N CYS A 16 4.22 0.92 2.33
CA CYS A 16 3.96 0.23 1.06
C CYS A 16 5.25 0.10 0.23
N THR A 17 6.04 1.16 0.12
CA THR A 17 7.32 1.14 -0.61
C THR A 17 8.28 0.10 -0.04
N LEU A 18 8.45 0.08 1.29
CA LEU A 18 9.30 -0.89 1.96
C LEU A 18 8.78 -2.32 1.82
N ALA A 19 7.46 -2.53 1.81
CA ALA A 19 6.86 -3.83 1.58
C ALA A 19 7.07 -4.34 0.14
N MET A 20 7.16 -3.43 -0.84
CA MET A 20 7.46 -3.76 -2.24
C MET A 20 8.94 -4.05 -2.49
N ILE A 21 9.83 -3.26 -1.88
CA ILE A 21 11.28 -3.34 -2.06
C ILE A 21 11.92 -4.28 -1.02
N TRP A 22 11.12 -4.87 -0.15
CA TRP A 22 11.56 -5.63 1.02
C TRP A 22 12.67 -6.62 0.65
N PRO A 23 13.89 -6.50 1.23
CA PRO A 23 15.03 -7.35 0.86
C PRO A 23 14.79 -8.83 1.21
N GLY A 24 13.82 -9.12 2.09
CA GLY A 24 13.37 -10.49 2.34
C GLY A 24 12.73 -11.17 1.12
N ALA A 25 12.44 -10.44 0.05
CA ALA A 25 12.16 -11.02 -1.26
C ALA A 25 13.23 -12.04 -1.68
N LEU A 26 14.52 -11.77 -1.42
CA LEU A 26 15.61 -12.69 -1.76
C LEU A 26 15.54 -14.02 -1.00
N ILE A 27 14.91 -14.01 0.18
CA ILE A 27 14.75 -15.20 1.04
C ILE A 27 13.41 -15.90 0.74
N ALA A 28 12.38 -15.11 0.42
CA ALA A 28 11.00 -15.55 0.20
C ALA A 28 10.63 -15.78 -1.28
N ASN A 29 11.57 -15.58 -2.22
CA ASN A 29 11.38 -15.84 -3.65
C ASN A 29 11.34 -17.35 -3.92
N ARG A 30 10.27 -17.98 -3.49
CA ARG A 30 9.96 -19.39 -3.71
C ARG A 30 8.56 -19.49 -4.29
N ILE A 31 8.34 -20.54 -5.09
CA ILE A 31 7.03 -20.81 -5.70
C ILE A 31 6.00 -21.19 -4.63
N GLU A 32 6.45 -21.89 -3.58
CA GLU A 32 5.62 -22.30 -2.44
C GLU A 32 5.93 -21.46 -1.19
N PRO A 33 4.91 -21.10 -0.39
CA PRO A 33 3.50 -21.47 -0.54
C PRO A 33 2.78 -20.68 -1.64
N THR A 34 1.66 -21.22 -2.14
CA THR A 34 0.77 -20.51 -3.06
C THR A 34 -0.43 -19.91 -2.31
N VAL A 35 -0.92 -18.77 -2.80
CA VAL A 35 -2.11 -18.09 -2.32
C VAL A 35 -3.02 -17.88 -3.51
N LEU A 36 -4.26 -18.37 -3.45
CA LEU A 36 -5.23 -18.28 -4.55
C LEU A 36 -4.69 -18.81 -5.90
N GLY A 37 -3.81 -19.81 -5.86
CA GLY A 37 -3.22 -20.43 -7.05
C GLY A 37 -2.02 -19.69 -7.66
N ILE A 38 -1.55 -18.59 -7.05
CA ILE A 38 -0.33 -17.88 -7.45
C ILE A 38 0.75 -17.96 -6.37
N PRO A 39 2.05 -17.83 -6.69
CA PRO A 39 3.10 -17.78 -5.69
C PRO A 39 2.82 -16.69 -4.64
N PHE A 40 3.05 -16.99 -3.37
CA PHE A 40 2.82 -16.06 -2.26
C PHE A 40 3.42 -14.68 -2.52
N PHE A 41 4.63 -14.62 -3.08
CA PHE A 41 5.30 -13.37 -3.38
C PHE A 41 4.56 -12.50 -4.40
N MET A 42 3.89 -13.10 -5.40
CA MET A 42 3.04 -12.35 -6.33
C MET A 42 1.75 -11.86 -5.63
N ALA A 43 1.12 -12.71 -4.84
CA ALA A 43 -0.07 -12.33 -4.07
C ALA A 43 0.23 -11.17 -3.09
N TRP A 44 1.42 -11.19 -2.48
CA TRP A 44 1.94 -10.12 -1.63
C TRP A 44 2.01 -8.79 -2.37
N TYR A 45 2.63 -8.77 -3.55
CA TYR A 45 2.69 -7.55 -4.38
C TYR A 45 1.30 -7.01 -4.71
N ILE A 46 0.38 -7.87 -5.13
CA ILE A 46 -0.99 -7.48 -5.45
C ILE A 46 -1.68 -6.86 -4.23
N LEU A 47 -1.57 -7.51 -3.06
CA LEU A 47 -2.12 -7.00 -1.80
C LEU A 47 -1.60 -5.59 -1.50
N TRP A 48 -0.29 -5.37 -1.55
CA TRP A 48 0.31 -4.06 -1.24
C TRP A 48 -0.02 -3.00 -2.29
N MET A 49 -0.23 -3.37 -3.56
CA MET A 49 -0.72 -2.44 -4.59
C MET A 49 -2.16 -1.99 -4.27
N CYS A 50 -3.03 -2.94 -3.89
CA CYS A 50 -4.39 -2.62 -3.46
C CYS A 50 -4.40 -1.72 -2.22
N LEU A 51 -3.57 -2.02 -1.21
CA LEU A 51 -3.45 -1.20 -0.01
C LEU A 51 -2.97 0.21 -0.32
N LEU A 52 -1.95 0.36 -1.19
CA LEU A 52 -1.46 1.66 -1.64
C LEU A 52 -2.57 2.47 -2.34
N PHE A 53 -3.29 1.84 -3.25
CA PHE A 53 -4.41 2.47 -3.94
C PHE A 53 -5.50 2.92 -2.97
N VAL A 54 -5.94 2.03 -2.08
CA VAL A 54 -7.00 2.35 -1.09
C VAL A 54 -6.55 3.47 -0.15
N GLY A 55 -5.32 3.45 0.35
CA GLY A 55 -4.82 4.49 1.25
C GLY A 55 -4.72 5.86 0.58
N THR A 56 -4.24 5.91 -0.66
CA THR A 56 -4.20 7.16 -1.45
C THR A 56 -5.59 7.64 -1.86
N TRP A 57 -6.51 6.74 -2.20
CA TRP A 57 -7.92 7.06 -2.44
C TRP A 57 -8.59 7.67 -1.21
N ILE A 58 -8.40 7.07 -0.03
CA ILE A 58 -8.91 7.62 1.23
C ILE A 58 -8.30 8.99 1.50
N ALA A 59 -6.99 9.15 1.34
CA ALA A 59 -6.32 10.43 1.53
C ALA A 59 -6.88 11.51 0.59
N TYR A 60 -7.12 11.17 -0.67
CA TYR A 60 -7.78 12.04 -1.65
C TYR A 60 -9.16 12.48 -1.18
N ASN A 61 -10.02 11.53 -0.78
CA ASN A 61 -11.38 11.82 -0.30
C ASN A 61 -11.38 12.62 1.01
N VAL A 62 -10.45 12.38 1.94
CA VAL A 62 -10.32 13.17 3.17
C VAL A 62 -9.91 14.61 2.87
N ARG A 63 -9.06 14.82 1.86
CA ARG A 63 -8.55 16.16 1.50
C ARG A 63 -9.51 16.94 0.60
N HIS A 64 -10.23 16.27 -0.30
CA HIS A 64 -11.04 16.90 -1.36
C HIS A 64 -12.55 16.60 -1.25
N GLY A 65 -12.94 15.55 -0.53
CA GLY A 65 -14.35 15.16 -0.35
C GLY A 65 -15.14 16.11 0.56
N GLY A 66 -14.48 17.01 1.30
CA GLY A 66 -15.12 18.07 2.08
C GLY A 66 -15.28 19.41 1.35
N ASN A 67 -14.86 19.51 0.08
CA ASN A 67 -14.82 20.76 -0.71
C ASN A 67 -15.59 20.64 -2.04
N ARG A 68 -16.56 19.73 -2.15
CA ARG A 68 -17.34 19.51 -3.38
C ARG A 68 -18.58 20.42 -3.50
N ASP A 69 -18.67 21.45 -2.66
CA ASP A 69 -19.82 22.37 -2.57
C ASP A 69 -19.52 23.77 -3.14
N GLU A 70 -18.55 23.91 -4.05
CA GLU A 70 -18.26 25.15 -4.80
C GLU A 70 -18.29 24.91 -6.32
#